data_AF-A0A929E1Z6-F1
#
_entry.id   AF-A0A929E1Z6-F1
#
_cell.length_a   1.000
_cell.length_b   1.000
_cell.length_c   1.000
_cell.angle_alpha   90.00
_cell.angle_beta   90.00
_cell.angle_gamma   90.00
#
_symmetry.space_group_name_H-M   'P 1'
#
loop_
_entity.id
_entity.type
_entity.pdbx_description
1 polymer ?
#
loop_
_entity_poly.entity_id
_entity_poly.type
_entity_poly.pdbx_seq_one_letter_code
_entity_poly.pdbx_strand_id
1 'polypeptide(L)' 'MEKRLLTISKPKLSTARNNGNNEFLETTFQEAEEVIKAGGLVNIQQVYSDGTKEVIRVINNLEKLDLFRSRYLD' A
#
# COMPACT_ATOMS: atom_id res chain seq x y z
N MET A 1 1.87 -2.87 -23.25
CA MET A 1 1.80 -3.51 -21.92
C MET A 1 0.91 -2.64 -21.04
N GLU A 2 -0.20 -3.19 -20.54
CA GLU A 2 -1.01 -2.51 -19.52
C GLU A 2 -0.20 -2.42 -18.23
N LYS A 3 -0.08 -1.21 -17.66
CA LYS A 3 0.59 -1.04 -16.37
C LYS A 3 -0.30 -1.64 -15.30
N ARG A 4 0.21 -2.63 -14.53
CA ARG A 4 -0.51 -3.18 -13.38
C ARG A 4 -0.74 -2.09 -12.34
N LEU A 5 -1.97 -1.99 -11.84
CA LEU A 5 -2.35 -1.05 -10.79
C LEU A 5 -2.80 -1.84 -9.56
N LEU A 6 -2.11 -1.67 -8.44
CA LEU A 6 -2.53 -2.15 -7.13
C LEU A 6 -3.10 -0.99 -6.32
N THR A 7 -4.19 -1.23 -5.59
CA THR A 7 -4.75 -0.24 -4.67
C THR A 7 -4.76 -0.79 -3.25
N ILE A 8 -4.08 -0.10 -2.34
CA ILE A 8 -3.96 -0.48 -0.94
C ILE A 8 -4.75 0.51 -0.08
N SER A 9 -5.58 0.01 0.83
CA SER A 9 -6.32 0.83 1.77
C SER A 9 -5.44 1.24 2.95
N LYS A 10 -5.19 2.55 3.11
CA LYS A 10 -4.46 3.09 4.27
C LYS A 10 -5.13 2.72 5.60
N PRO A 11 -6.46 2.83 5.77
CA PRO A 11 -7.13 2.37 6.98
C PRO A 11 -6.86 0.89 7.30
N LYS A 12 -6.86 0.00 6.30
CA LYS A 12 -6.55 -1.43 6.53
C LYS A 12 -5.12 -1.63 7.01
N LEU A 13 -4.14 -0.92 6.44
CA LEU A 13 -2.75 -0.96 6.91
C LEU A 13 -2.64 -0.46 8.35
N SER A 14 -3.33 0.63 8.70
CA SER A 14 -3.34 1.17 10.07
C SER A 14 -3.97 0.20 11.06
N THR A 15 -5.10 -0.43 10.71
CA THR A 15 -5.72 -1.47 11.55
C THR A 15 -4.81 -2.67 11.72
N ALA A 16 -4.17 -3.15 10.65
CA ALA A 16 -3.25 -4.28 10.73
C ALA A 16 -2.06 -3.99 11.64
N ARG A 17 -1.44 -2.80 11.52
CA ARG A 17 -0.37 -2.35 12.44
C ARG A 17 -0.84 -2.33 13.89
N ASN A 18 -1.99 -1.69 14.15
CA ASN A 18 -2.51 -1.55 15.51
C ASN A 18 -2.87 -2.89 16.16
N ASN A 19 -3.25 -3.88 15.34
CA ASN A 19 -3.59 -5.23 15.79
C ASN A 19 -2.39 -6.19 15.78
N GLY A 20 -1.19 -5.74 15.43
CA GLY A 20 0.00 -6.58 15.30
C GLY A 20 -0.09 -7.65 14.20
N ASN A 21 -0.93 -7.43 13.19
CA ASN A 21 -1.07 -8.35 12.05
C ASN A 21 0.06 -8.13 11.04
N ASN A 22 1.25 -8.59 11.40
CA ASN A 22 2.45 -8.46 10.59
C ASN A 22 2.37 -9.27 9.29
N GLU A 23 1.73 -10.44 9.32
CA GLU A 23 1.52 -11.27 8.12
C GLU A 23 0.78 -10.48 7.03
N PHE A 24 -0.34 -9.83 7.37
CA PHE A 24 -1.07 -9.00 6.43
C PHE A 24 -0.22 -7.85 5.87
N LEU A 25 0.57 -7.20 6.73
CA LEU A 25 1.43 -6.09 6.31
C LEU A 25 2.52 -6.58 5.35
N GLU A 26 3.23 -7.65 5.69
CA GLU A 26 4.30 -8.23 4.88
C GLU A 26 3.78 -8.69 3.52
N THR A 27 2.68 -9.45 3.48
CA THR A 27 2.08 -9.88 2.21
C THR A 27 1.65 -8.68 1.36
N THR A 28 1.01 -7.68 1.97
CA THR A 28 0.56 -6.48 1.24
C THR A 28 1.74 -5.71 0.64
N PHE A 29 2.84 -5.54 1.38
CA PHE A 29 4.03 -4.86 0.88
C PHE A 29 4.81 -5.69 -0.15
N GLN A 30 4.81 -7.01 -0.02
CA GLN A 30 5.40 -7.90 -1.03
C GLN A 30 4.65 -7.81 -2.36
N GLU A 31 3.32 -7.84 -2.35
CA GLU A 31 2.51 -7.66 -3.57
C GLU A 31 2.78 -6.30 -4.23
N ALA A 32 2.91 -5.24 -3.42
CA ALA A 32 3.25 -3.90 -3.90
C ALA A 32 4.63 -3.87 -4.58
N GLU A 33 5.61 -4.56 -4.00
CA GLU A 33 6.96 -4.68 -4.54
C GLU A 33 6.95 -5.38 -5.91
N GLU A 34 6.22 -6.49 -6.03
CA GLU A 34 6.07 -7.24 -7.29
C GLU A 34 5.44 -6.37 -8.40
N VAL A 35 4.41 -5.60 -8.06
CA VAL A 35 3.74 -4.69 -8.99
C VAL A 35 4.70 -3.61 -9.49
N ILE A 36 5.49 -3.01 -8.60
CA ILE A 36 6.47 -1.98 -8.97
C ILE A 36 7.59 -2.57 -9.83
N LYS A 37 8.11 -3.76 -9.48
CA LYS A 37 9.13 -4.46 -10.28
C LYS A 37 8.65 -4.78 -11.70
N ALA A 38 7.35 -5.04 -11.87
CA ALA A 38 6.72 -5.23 -13.17
C ALA A 38 6.44 -3.91 -13.94
N GLY A 39 6.89 -2.76 -13.44
CA GLY A 39 6.64 -1.44 -14.04
C GLY A 39 5.24 -0.88 -13.77
N GLY A 40 4.53 -1.43 -12.78
CA GLY A 40 3.22 -1.01 -12.33
C GLY A 40 3.24 0.16 -11.35
N LEU A 41 2.06 0.46 -10.80
CA LEU A 41 1.81 1.54 -9.86
C LEU A 41 1.02 1.02 -8.66
N VAL A 42 1.28 1.59 -7.49
CA VAL A 42 0.58 1.30 -6.25
C VAL A 42 -0.09 2.57 -5.75
N ASN A 43 -1.42 2.58 -5.73
CA ASN A 43 -2.22 3.66 -5.15
C ASN A 43 -2.51 3.37 -3.68
N ILE A 44 -2.21 4.33 -2.83
CA ILE A 44 -2.66 4.31 -1.44
C ILE A 44 -3.95 5.10 -1.35
N GLN A 45 -5.01 4.43 -0.92
CA GLN A 45 -6.34 4.99 -0.83
C GLN A 45 -6.73 5.26 0.62
N GLN A 46 -7.21 6.47 0.89
CA GLN A 46 -7.93 6.80 2.11
C GLN A 46 -9.40 6.44 1.90
N VAL A 47 -10.00 5.78 2.90
CA VAL A 47 -11.45 5.53 2.95
C VAL A 47 -11.98 6.31 4.14
N TYR A 48 -12.96 7.16 3.89
CA TYR A 48 -13.61 8.00 4.90
C TYR A 48 -14.89 7.33 5.41
N SER A 49 -15.40 7.82 6.55
CA SER A 49 -16.59 7.27 7.21
C SER A 49 -17.88 7.46 6.41
N ASP A 50 -17.93 8.46 5.54
CA ASP A 50 -19.02 8.70 4.58
C ASP A 50 -18.94 7.79 3.34
N GLY A 51 -17.94 6.89 3.27
CA GLY A 51 -17.71 6.00 2.14
C GLY A 51 -16.87 6.63 1.01
N THR A 52 -16.47 7.90 1.14
CA THR A 52 -15.60 8.57 0.18
C THR A 52 -14.25 7.86 0.09
N LYS A 53 -13.73 7.73 -1.13
CA LYS A 53 -12.47 7.07 -1.44
C LYS A 53 -11.57 8.04 -2.20
N GLU A 54 -10.38 8.30 -1.66
CA GLU A 54 -9.41 9.21 -2.26
C GLU A 54 -8.05 8.54 -2.40
N VAL A 55 -7.41 8.68 -3.57
CA VAL A 55 -6.01 8.29 -3.73
C VAL A 55 -5.13 9.39 -3.15
N ILE A 56 -4.54 9.11 -1.99
CA ILE A 56 -3.72 10.08 -1.25
C ILE A 56 -2.22 9.97 -1.56
N ARG A 57 -1.81 8.90 -2.25
CA ARG A 57 -0.42 8.68 -2.67
C ARG A 57 -0.36 7.70 -3.83
N VAL A 58 0.55 7.95 -4.76
CA VAL A 58 0.93 7.02 -5.83
C VAL A 58 2.40 6.65 -5.65
N ILE A 59 2.69 5.36 -5.59
CA ILE A 59 4.03 4.79 -5.42
C ILE A 59 4.37 4.04 -6.71
N ASN A 60 5.53 4.37 -7.28
CA ASN A 60 5.96 3.87 -8.58
C ASN A 60 7.42 3.43 -8.62
N ASN A 61 8.08 3.38 -7.45
CA ASN A 61 9.45 2.91 -7.31
C ASN A 61 9.64 2.29 -5.91
N LEU A 62 10.68 1.46 -5.78
CA LEU A 62 10.94 0.69 -4.57
C LEU A 62 11.34 1.58 -3.38
N GLU A 63 12.11 2.64 -3.62
CA GLU A 63 12.53 3.58 -2.57
C GLU A 63 11.32 4.24 -1.85
N LYS A 64 10.32 4.69 -2.62
CA LYS A 64 9.09 5.26 -2.06
C LYS A 64 8.23 4.19 -1.38
N LEU A 65 8.29 2.93 -1.83
CA LEU A 65 7.61 1.83 -1.18
C LEU A 65 8.24 1.54 0.18
N ASP A 66 9.57 1.46 0.26
CA ASP A 66 10.31 1.20 1.51
C ASP A 66 10.09 2.32 2.54
N LEU A 67 10.16 3.59 2.11
CA LEU A 67 9.83 4.74 2.97
C LEU A 67 8.39 4.74 3.47
N PHE A 68 7.47 4.14 2.72
CA PHE A 68 6.08 4.00 3.14
C PHE A 68 5.89 2.81 4.06
N ARG A 69 6.56 1.69 3.77
CA ARG A 69 6.58 0.44 4.55
C ARG A 69 7.08 0.63 5.97
N SER A 70 8.16 1.39 6.16
CA SER A 70 8.74 1.67 7.48
C SER A 70 7.73 2.26 8.46
N ARG A 71 6.75 3.02 7.97
CA ARG A 71 5.67 3.58 8.81
C ARG A 71 4.69 2.55 9.36
N TYR A 72 4.80 1.29 8.97
CA TYR A 72 3.89 0.22 9.40
C TYR A 72 4.59 -0.95 10.07
N LEU A 73 5.86 -1.18 9.74
CA LEU A 73 6.64 -2.33 10.23
C LEU A 73 7.77 -1.96 11.21
N ASP A 74 8.03 -0.66 11.42
CA ASP A 74 8.89 -0.18 12.53
C ASP A 74 8.11 0.01 13.84
#